data_AF-A0A0J5KYP8-F1
#
_entry.id   AF-A0A0J5KYP8-F1
#
_cell.length_a   1.000
_cell.length_b   1.000
_cell.length_c   1.000
_cell.angle_alpha   90.00
_cell.angle_beta   90.00
_cell.angle_gamma   90.00
#
_symmetry.space_group_name_H-M   'P 1'
#
loop_
_entity.id
_entity.type
_entity.pdbx_description
1 polymer ?
#
loop_
_entity_poly.entity_id
_entity_poly.type
_entity_poly.pdbx_seq_one_letter_code
_entity_poly.pdbx_strand_id
1 'polypeptide(L)'
;MIQMTQHHPDIYASLTDTVLGEHFRTAGDRLAEESAILAAAIGGIMASEGHITNKGLILWLIKTLETTDDATTADAIRRTLEIVVAHTMDDI
;
A
#
# COMPACT_ATOMS: atom_id res chain seq x y z
N MET A 1 13.55 -12.21 -26.27
CA MET A 1 13.15 -12.61 -24.90
C MET A 1 12.05 -11.66 -24.47
N ILE A 2 10.85 -12.17 -24.30
CA ILE A 2 9.67 -11.35 -23.98
C ILE A 2 9.62 -11.32 -22.45
N GLN A 3 9.99 -10.20 -21.85
CA GLN A 3 9.83 -10.00 -20.42
C GLN A 3 8.33 -9.90 -20.15
N MET A 4 7.75 -10.95 -19.59
CA MET A 4 6.36 -10.98 -19.13
C MET A 4 6.27 -10.11 -17.86
N THR A 5 6.33 -8.80 -18.04
CA THR A 5 5.99 -7.83 -16.99
C THR A 5 4.57 -8.17 -16.56
N GLN A 6 4.43 -8.75 -15.36
CA GLN A 6 3.15 -9.04 -14.74
C GLN A 6 2.39 -7.71 -14.68
N HIS A 7 1.44 -7.54 -15.59
CA HIS A 7 0.56 -6.39 -15.68
C HIS A 7 -0.42 -6.49 -14.50
N HIS A 8 0.06 -6.18 -13.29
CA HIS A 8 -0.85 -5.82 -12.22
C HIS A 8 -1.68 -4.65 -12.76
N PRO A 9 -3.02 -4.68 -12.67
CA PRO A 9 -3.81 -3.47 -12.94
C PRO A 9 -3.16 -2.33 -12.15
N ASP A 10 -3.06 -1.13 -12.74
CA ASP A 10 -2.45 0.05 -12.09
C ASP A 10 -3.32 0.53 -10.91
N ILE A 11 -3.50 -0.31 -9.89
CA ILE A 11 -4.22 -0.01 -8.66
C ILE A 11 -3.54 1.17 -7.96
N TYR A 12 -2.22 1.31 -8.14
CA TYR A 12 -1.43 2.44 -7.68
C TYR A 12 -1.70 3.76 -8.42
N ALA A 13 -2.30 3.76 -9.62
CA ALA A 13 -2.65 5.01 -10.31
C ALA A 13 -3.76 5.79 -9.60
N SER A 14 -4.49 5.15 -8.69
CA SER A 14 -5.48 5.82 -7.83
C SER A 14 -4.85 6.51 -6.63
N LEU A 15 -3.55 6.31 -6.40
CA LEU A 15 -2.81 7.07 -5.40
C LEU A 15 -2.60 8.49 -5.90
N THR A 16 -3.01 9.45 -5.08
CA THR A 16 -2.67 10.87 -5.31
C THR A 16 -1.15 11.06 -5.29
N ASP A 17 -0.43 10.21 -4.54
CA ASP A 17 1.01 10.16 -4.48
C ASP A 17 1.57 9.13 -5.48
N THR A 18 2.13 9.63 -6.57
CA THR A 18 2.68 8.81 -7.66
C THR A 18 4.05 8.20 -7.32
N VAL A 19 4.78 8.78 -6.35
CA VAL A 19 6.11 8.33 -5.94
C VAL A 19 6.00 7.11 -5.03
N LEU A 20 5.06 7.11 -4.10
CA LEU A 20 4.73 5.94 -3.27
C LEU A 20 4.32 4.76 -4.15
N GLY A 21 3.42 4.99 -5.12
CA GLY A 21 3.02 3.96 -6.08
C GLY A 21 4.19 3.44 -6.94
N GLU A 22 5.13 4.30 -7.31
CA GLU A 22 6.34 3.90 -8.02
C GLU A 22 7.31 3.10 -7.15
N HIS A 23 7.43 3.42 -5.85
CA HIS A 23 8.26 2.68 -4.91
C HIS A 23 7.83 1.20 -4.82
N PHE A 24 6.53 0.97 -4.61
CA PHE A 24 5.97 -0.39 -4.58
C PHE A 24 6.11 -1.12 -5.93
N ARG A 25 5.93 -0.41 -7.06
CA ARG A 25 6.16 -0.98 -8.39
C ARG A 25 7.61 -1.39 -8.63
N THR A 26 8.56 -0.54 -8.24
CA THR A 26 10.00 -0.76 -8.47
C THR A 26 10.57 -1.84 -7.55
N ALA A 27 10.01 -1.98 -6.35
CA ALA A 27 10.42 -3.03 -5.42
C ALA A 27 10.06 -4.45 -5.91
N GLY A 28 9.02 -4.58 -6.73
CA GLY A 28 8.59 -5.86 -7.31
C GLY A 28 8.31 -6.92 -6.23
N ASP A 29 8.83 -8.13 -6.42
CA ASP A 29 8.65 -9.25 -5.48
C ASP A 29 9.14 -8.97 -4.05
N ARG A 30 10.04 -8.00 -3.84
CA ARG A 30 10.57 -7.69 -2.50
C ARG A 30 9.53 -7.14 -1.55
N LEU A 31 8.48 -6.51 -2.09
CA LEU A 31 7.37 -5.95 -1.34
C LEU A 31 6.04 -6.59 -1.75
N ALA A 32 6.04 -7.87 -2.15
CA ALA A 32 4.85 -8.53 -2.67
C ALA A 32 3.70 -8.56 -1.64
N GLU A 33 4.02 -8.84 -0.37
CA GLU A 33 3.04 -8.88 0.71
C GLU A 33 2.51 -7.48 1.04
N GLU A 34 3.41 -6.50 1.16
CA GLU A 34 3.06 -5.11 1.44
C GLU A 34 2.27 -4.48 0.28
N SER A 35 2.59 -4.85 -0.96
CA SER A 35 1.85 -4.47 -2.17
C SER A 35 0.41 -4.99 -2.14
N ALA A 36 0.21 -6.23 -1.72
CA ALA A 36 -1.13 -6.81 -1.59
C ALA A 36 -1.95 -6.09 -0.51
N ILE A 37 -1.32 -5.77 0.62
CA ILE A 37 -1.94 -5.00 1.72
C ILE A 37 -2.29 -3.59 1.26
N LEU A 38 -1.38 -2.92 0.54
CA LEU A 38 -1.62 -1.58 0.02
C LEU A 38 -2.76 -1.58 -1.01
N ALA A 39 -2.82 -2.57 -1.90
CA ALA A 39 -3.91 -2.73 -2.84
C ALA A 39 -5.27 -2.94 -2.13
N ALA A 40 -5.29 -3.73 -1.06
CA ALA A 40 -6.48 -3.91 -0.22
C ALA A 40 -6.90 -2.60 0.46
N ALA A 41 -5.95 -1.82 0.96
CA ALA A 41 -6.20 -0.51 1.55
C ALA A 41 -6.80 0.46 0.53
N ILE A 42 -6.21 0.56 -0.66
CA ILE A 42 -6.70 1.38 -1.76
C ILE A 42 -8.13 0.97 -2.12
N GLY A 43 -8.40 -0.33 -2.29
CA GLY A 43 -9.74 -0.82 -2.59
C GLY A 43 -10.77 -0.47 -1.51
N GLY A 44 -10.39 -0.63 -0.23
CA GLY A 44 -11.27 -0.33 0.92
C GLY A 44 -11.58 1.16 1.05
N ILE A 45 -10.58 2.03 0.85
CA ILE A 45 -10.75 3.48 0.92
C ILE A 45 -11.50 3.99 -0.31
N MET A 46 -11.19 3.52 -1.51
CA MET A 46 -11.94 3.89 -2.73
C MET A 46 -13.43 3.55 -2.58
N ALA A 47 -13.75 2.38 -2.03
CA ALA A 47 -15.13 1.96 -1.80
C ALA A 47 -15.87 2.79 -0.74
N SER A 48 -15.14 3.41 0.20
CA SER A 48 -15.72 4.14 1.34
C SER A 48 -15.74 5.65 1.14
N GLU A 49 -14.63 6.23 0.67
CA GLU A 49 -14.37 7.68 0.62
C GLU A 49 -14.29 8.23 -0.82
N GLY A 50 -14.12 7.38 -1.83
CA GLY A 50 -14.06 7.77 -3.24
C GLY A 50 -12.79 8.54 -3.66
N HIS A 51 -11.87 8.80 -2.73
CA HIS A 51 -10.55 9.39 -3.00
C HIS A 51 -9.49 8.80 -2.05
N ILE A 52 -8.23 8.70 -2.50
CA ILE A 52 -7.12 8.19 -1.67
C ILE A 52 -6.28 9.35 -1.13
N THR A 53 -6.00 9.30 0.17
CA THR A 53 -5.04 10.20 0.82
C THR A 53 -4.05 9.40 1.65
N ASN A 54 -2.84 9.94 1.85
CA ASN A 54 -1.83 9.33 2.73
C ASN A 54 -2.38 9.12 4.15
N LYS A 55 -3.15 10.10 4.66
CA LYS A 55 -3.87 9.99 5.94
C LYS A 55 -4.88 8.82 5.94
N GLY A 56 -5.66 8.66 4.88
CA GLY A 56 -6.63 7.56 4.74
C GLY A 56 -5.94 6.20 4.76
N LEU A 57 -4.82 6.06 4.03
CA LEU A 57 -4.00 4.84 4.02
C LEU A 57 -3.47 4.51 5.42
N ILE A 58 -2.87 5.50 6.11
CA ILE A 58 -2.35 5.33 7.47
C ILE A 58 -3.46 4.85 8.43
N LEU A 59 -4.62 5.50 8.40
CA LEU A 59 -5.74 5.13 9.28
C LEU A 59 -6.30 3.75 8.96
N TRP A 60 -6.40 3.39 7.68
CA TRP A 60 -6.84 2.05 7.28
C TRP A 60 -5.86 0.98 7.77
N LEU A 61 -4.56 1.20 7.59
CA LEU A 61 -3.51 0.26 8.01
C LEU A 61 -3.48 0.07 9.54
N ILE A 62 -3.60 1.16 10.31
CA ILE A 62 -3.69 1.09 11.78
C ILE A 62 -4.90 0.25 12.20
N LYS A 63 -6.08 0.54 11.64
CA LYS A 63 -7.31 -0.19 11.97
C LYS A 63 -7.20 -1.67 11.61
N THR A 64 -6.66 -2.00 10.44
CA THR A 64 -6.45 -3.38 10.02
C THR A 64 -5.48 -4.09 10.97
N LEU A 65 -4.38 -3.43 11.36
CA LEU A 65 -3.41 -3.95 12.33
C LEU A 65 -4.05 -4.27 13.68
N GLU A 66 -4.91 -3.38 14.20
CA GLU A 66 -5.60 -3.56 15.49
C GLU A 66 -6.57 -4.76 15.50
N THR A 67 -7.03 -5.19 14.32
CA THR A 67 -7.98 -6.32 14.16
C THR A 67 -7.31 -7.61 13.68
N THR A 68 -5.99 -7.59 13.44
CA THR A 68 -5.23 -8.74 12.93
C THR A 68 -4.62 -9.53 14.08
N ASP A 69 -5.04 -10.78 14.23
CA ASP A 69 -4.51 -11.70 15.26
C ASP A 69 -3.24 -12.45 14.79
N ASP A 70 -3.13 -12.71 13.49
CA ASP A 70 -1.96 -13.39 12.92
C ASP A 70 -0.73 -12.49 12.94
N ALA A 71 0.28 -12.89 13.71
CA ALA A 71 1.50 -12.12 13.90
C ALA A 71 2.28 -11.89 12.59
N THR A 72 2.22 -12.83 11.64
CA THR A 72 2.90 -12.72 10.34
C THR A 72 2.25 -11.62 9.50
N THR A 73 0.93 -11.66 9.38
CA THR A 73 0.13 -10.64 8.68
C THR A 73 0.27 -9.28 9.36
N ALA A 74 0.26 -9.24 10.70
CA ALA A 74 0.47 -8.02 11.47
C ALA A 74 1.87 -7.42 11.23
N ASP A 75 2.92 -8.23 11.04
CA ASP A 75 4.25 -7.75 10.66
C ASP A 75 4.24 -7.10 9.27
N ALA A 76 3.64 -7.77 8.28
CA ALA A 76 3.52 -7.23 6.93
C ALA A 76 2.71 -5.92 6.89
N ILE A 77 1.62 -5.82 7.67
CA ILE A 77 0.84 -4.57 7.80
C ILE A 77 1.69 -3.47 8.44
N ARG A 78 2.46 -3.80 9.50
CA ARG A 78 3.35 -2.84 10.16
C ARG A 78 4.41 -2.31 9.21
N ARG A 79 5.07 -3.18 8.44
CA ARG A 79 6.04 -2.78 7.40
C ARG A 79 5.41 -1.88 6.34
N THR A 80 4.20 -2.22 5.89
CA THR A 80 3.46 -1.38 4.93
C THR A 80 3.19 0.00 5.52
N LEU A 81 2.73 0.06 6.78
CA LEU A 81 2.50 1.31 7.49
C LEU A 81 3.78 2.14 7.64
N GLU A 82 4.90 1.50 7.99
CA GLU A 82 6.20 2.18 8.08
C GLU A 82 6.60 2.84 6.76
N ILE A 83 6.42 2.16 5.62
CA ILE A 83 6.72 2.71 4.28
C ILE A 83 5.84 3.93 4.00
N VAL A 84 4.51 3.82 4.19
CA VAL A 84 3.57 4.91 3.92
C VAL A 84 3.83 6.11 4.83
N VAL A 85 4.13 5.89 6.12
CA VAL A 85 4.44 6.95 7.08
C VAL A 85 5.79 7.60 6.76
N ALA A 86 6.83 6.82 6.47
CA ALA A 86 8.14 7.34 6.10
C ALA A 86 8.04 8.24 4.86
N HIS A 87 7.28 7.80 3.85
CA HIS A 87 7.01 8.59 2.65
C HIS A 87 6.24 9.89 2.96
N THR A 88 5.20 9.81 3.80
CA THR A 88 4.41 10.98 4.18
C THR A 88 5.22 12.02 4.98
N MET A 89 6.21 11.58 5.76
CA MET A 89 7.11 12.47 6.49
C MET A 89 8.21 13.08 5.59
N ASP A 90 8.62 12.37 4.53
CA ASP A 90 9.58 12.87 3.54
C ASP A 90 8.98 13.97 2.63
N ASP A 91 7.66 13.90 2.39
CA ASP A 91 6.92 14.85 1.55
C ASP A 91 6.55 16.19 2.26
N ILE A 92 6.88 16.36 3.56
CA ILE A 92 6.53 17.54 4.40
C ILE A 92 7.66 18.56 4.53
#